data_AF-A0A961KKH2-F1
#
_entry.id   AF-A0A961KKH2-F1
#
_cell.length_a   1.000
_cell.length_b   1.000
_cell.length_c   1.000
_cell.angle_alpha   90.00
_cell.angle_beta   90.00
_cell.angle_gamma   90.00
#
_symmetry.space_group_name_H-M   'P 1'
#
loop_
_entity.id
_entity.type
_entity.pdbx_description
1 polymer ?
#
loop_
_entity_poly.entity_id
_entity_poly.type
_entity_poly.pdbx_seq_one_letter_code
_entity_poly.pdbx_strand_id
1 'polypeptide(L)'
;GFGADLGAEKFFDIKCRKAGLKPAAAVIVATVRAMKMNGGVAKADLGPENVDAVRAGCPNLGRHIENVKSFGVPVVVAINHFVTDTDAEMQAVMDYVAAHGSEAILCKHWADGSAGVVELATRVAEIADAGRANFAPLYDDDMGLFEKIETIAKRIYRADEVLADKKIRDQLRQWEAAGYGNLPVCMAKTQYSFSTDPNLRGAPTGHSVPVREVRLSAGAGFVVVICGEIMTMPGLPRRPAAETIMLNQAGAVEGLF
;
A
#
# COMPACT_ATOMS: atom_id res chain seq x y z
N GLY A 1 -6.05 -3.83 0.97
CA GLY A 1 -5.58 -3.53 2.33
C GLY A 1 -4.09 -3.30 2.31
N PHE A 2 -3.54 -2.63 3.34
CA PHE A 2 -2.19 -2.04 3.36
C PHE A 2 -2.00 -0.87 2.38
N GLY A 3 -0.77 -0.34 2.30
CA GLY A 3 -0.39 0.73 1.38
C GLY A 3 -0.44 0.32 -0.09
N ALA A 4 -0.25 1.28 -0.99
CA ALA A 4 -0.34 1.05 -2.43
C ALA A 4 0.79 0.13 -2.97
N ASP A 5 1.88 -0.02 -2.24
CA ASP A 5 2.98 -0.94 -2.53
C ASP A 5 2.57 -2.41 -2.48
N LEU A 6 1.61 -2.78 -1.63
CA LEU A 6 1.08 -4.14 -1.53
C LEU A 6 -0.37 -4.24 -2.01
N GLY A 7 -1.23 -3.35 -1.52
CA GLY A 7 -2.66 -3.42 -1.76
C GLY A 7 -3.04 -3.06 -3.19
N ALA A 8 -2.54 -1.92 -3.69
CA ALA A 8 -2.86 -1.45 -5.04
C ALA A 8 -2.14 -2.30 -6.10
N GLU A 9 -0.86 -2.62 -5.92
CA GLU A 9 -0.12 -3.55 -6.79
C GLU A 9 -0.87 -4.87 -6.97
N LYS A 10 -1.24 -5.58 -5.88
CA LYS A 10 -2.01 -6.82 -5.99
C LYS A 10 -3.41 -6.63 -6.57
N PHE A 11 -4.05 -5.49 -6.29
CA PHE A 11 -5.35 -5.19 -6.89
C PHE A 11 -5.23 -5.05 -8.41
N PHE A 12 -4.18 -4.40 -8.91
CA PHE A 12 -3.92 -4.22 -10.33
C PHE A 12 -3.41 -5.50 -10.99
N ASP A 13 -2.35 -6.09 -10.45
CA ASP A 13 -1.64 -7.22 -11.06
C ASP A 13 -2.30 -8.58 -10.82
N ILE A 14 -3.16 -8.73 -9.82
CA ILE A 14 -3.87 -10.01 -9.58
C ILE A 14 -5.35 -9.87 -9.86
N LYS A 15 -6.04 -8.96 -9.16
CA LYS A 15 -7.50 -8.86 -9.25
C LYS A 15 -7.96 -8.32 -10.60
N CYS A 16 -7.45 -7.16 -11.03
CA CYS A 16 -7.86 -6.55 -12.29
C CYS A 16 -7.45 -7.41 -13.48
N ARG A 17 -6.22 -7.93 -13.47
CA ARG A 17 -5.72 -8.90 -14.45
C ARG A 17 -6.68 -10.09 -14.65
N LYS A 18 -7.10 -10.75 -13.57
CA LYS A 18 -7.98 -11.93 -13.64
C LYS A 18 -9.43 -11.62 -13.98
N ALA A 19 -9.94 -10.49 -13.50
CA ALA A 19 -11.34 -10.12 -13.66
C ALA A 19 -11.59 -9.24 -14.90
N GLY A 20 -10.55 -8.90 -15.66
CA GLY A 20 -10.64 -7.98 -16.81
C GLY A 20 -11.07 -6.56 -16.41
N LEU A 21 -10.82 -6.15 -15.16
CA LEU A 21 -11.21 -4.82 -14.67
C LEU A 21 -10.19 -3.78 -15.12
N LYS A 22 -10.68 -2.56 -15.42
CA LYS A 22 -9.86 -1.42 -15.83
C LYS A 22 -10.16 -0.23 -14.93
N PRO A 23 -9.36 0.00 -13.87
CA PRO A 23 -9.59 1.12 -12.95
C PRO A 23 -9.46 2.47 -13.67
N ALA A 24 -10.46 3.34 -13.51
CA ALA A 24 -10.50 4.65 -14.14
C ALA A 24 -9.83 5.76 -13.30
N ALA A 25 -9.78 5.58 -11.97
CA ALA A 25 -9.18 6.49 -11.03
C ALA A 25 -8.69 5.74 -9.78
N ALA A 26 -7.73 6.30 -9.07
CA ALA A 26 -7.26 5.82 -7.78
C ALA A 26 -7.17 6.97 -6.77
N VAL A 27 -7.59 6.69 -5.54
CA VAL A 27 -7.43 7.60 -4.40
C VAL A 27 -6.34 7.06 -3.49
N ILE A 28 -5.30 7.86 -3.21
CA ILE A 28 -4.30 7.55 -2.19
C ILE A 28 -4.63 8.34 -0.94
N VAL A 29 -4.91 7.65 0.16
CA VAL A 29 -5.23 8.29 1.45
C VAL A 29 -3.95 8.56 2.24
N ALA A 30 -3.82 9.77 2.78
CA ALA A 30 -2.70 10.20 3.61
C ALA A 30 -3.18 10.99 4.84
N THR A 31 -2.32 11.12 5.85
CA THR A 31 -2.51 12.02 7.01
C THR A 31 -1.20 12.72 7.33
N VAL A 32 -1.27 13.93 7.89
CA VAL A 32 -0.10 14.68 8.36
C VAL A 32 0.70 13.87 9.39
N ARG A 33 0.01 13.23 10.33
CA ARG A 33 0.62 12.35 11.34
C ARG A 33 1.40 11.18 10.71
N ALA A 34 0.88 10.55 9.66
CA ALA A 34 1.61 9.51 8.94
C ALA A 34 2.85 10.04 8.22
N MET A 35 2.79 11.26 7.67
CA MET A 35 3.97 11.91 7.09
C MET A 35 5.01 12.18 8.16
N LYS A 36 4.64 12.75 9.32
CA LYS A 36 5.56 12.90 10.47
C LYS A 36 6.21 11.58 10.90
N MET A 37 5.43 10.49 10.98
CA MET A 37 5.96 9.17 11.30
C MET A 37 6.97 8.66 10.27
N ASN A 38 6.74 8.94 8.99
CA ASN A 38 7.65 8.59 7.90
C ASN A 38 8.90 9.47 7.89
N GLY A 39 8.80 10.71 8.37
CA GLY A 39 9.91 11.63 8.58
C GLY A 39 10.70 11.39 9.87
N GLY A 40 10.39 10.33 10.63
CA GLY A 40 11.16 9.90 11.79
C GLY A 40 10.56 10.24 13.16
N VAL A 41 9.39 10.88 13.22
CA VAL A 41 8.72 11.19 14.50
C VAL A 41 8.15 9.91 15.12
N ALA A 42 8.43 9.70 16.41
CA ALA A 42 7.88 8.57 17.14
C ALA A 42 6.35 8.71 17.31
N LYS A 43 5.65 7.57 17.41
CA LYS A 43 4.18 7.56 17.50
C LYS A 43 3.64 8.38 18.69
N ALA A 44 4.39 8.42 19.79
CA ALA A 44 4.03 9.17 20.99
C ALA A 44 4.11 10.69 20.82
N ASP A 45 4.91 11.17 19.86
CA ASP A 45 5.31 12.57 19.74
C ASP A 45 4.67 13.27 18.53
N LEU A 46 3.55 12.73 18.02
CA LEU A 46 2.87 13.25 16.81
C LEU A 46 1.98 14.46 17.05
N GLY A 47 1.81 14.89 18.31
CA GLY A 47 0.92 15.99 18.70
C GLY A 47 1.41 17.36 18.24
N PRO A 48 2.67 17.76 18.55
CA PRO A 48 3.20 19.05 18.14
C PRO A 48 3.30 19.20 16.61
N GLU A 49 3.21 20.45 16.15
CA GLU A 49 3.51 20.81 14.76
C GLU A 49 4.97 20.47 14.42
N ASN A 50 5.19 19.86 13.26
CA ASN A 50 6.52 19.61 12.71
C ASN A 50 6.50 19.52 11.18
N VAL A 51 6.50 20.69 10.52
CA VAL A 51 6.48 20.80 9.06
C VAL A 51 7.69 20.14 8.39
N ASP A 52 8.86 20.19 9.02
CA ASP A 52 10.07 19.58 8.47
C ASP A 52 9.99 18.05 8.47
N ALA A 53 9.44 17.45 9.53
CA ALA A 53 9.18 16.01 9.57
C ALA A 53 8.11 15.60 8.55
N VAL A 54 7.09 16.43 8.32
CA VAL A 54 6.10 16.19 7.24
C VAL A 54 6.81 16.15 5.90
N ARG A 55 7.62 17.17 5.58
CA ARG A 55 8.39 17.23 4.32
C ARG A 55 9.34 16.04 4.17
N ALA A 56 10.01 15.64 5.24
CA ALA A 56 10.90 14.48 5.24
C ALA A 56 10.16 13.14 5.05
N GLY A 57 8.88 13.06 5.44
CA GLY A 57 8.04 11.87 5.26
C GLY A 57 7.30 11.81 3.92
N CYS A 58 7.04 12.96 3.28
CA CYS A 58 6.37 13.07 1.98
C CYS A 58 6.96 12.20 0.85
N PRO A 59 8.27 11.89 0.78
CA PRO A 59 8.81 10.91 -0.17
C PRO A 59 8.10 9.56 -0.17
N ASN A 60 7.55 9.12 0.96
CA ASN A 60 6.71 7.91 1.02
C ASN A 60 5.47 8.06 0.11
N LEU A 61 4.75 9.17 0.25
CA LEU A 61 3.57 9.49 -0.55
C LEU A 61 3.93 9.69 -2.03
N GLY A 62 5.03 10.39 -2.31
CA GLY A 62 5.53 10.58 -3.68
C GLY A 62 5.75 9.26 -4.40
N ARG A 63 6.42 8.30 -3.75
CA ARG A 63 6.63 6.96 -4.32
C ARG A 63 5.32 6.21 -4.56
N HIS A 64 4.34 6.32 -3.67
CA HIS A 64 3.03 5.70 -3.90
C HIS A 64 2.28 6.35 -5.09
N ILE A 65 2.35 7.67 -5.25
CA ILE A 65 1.78 8.38 -6.42
C ILE A 65 2.44 7.89 -7.71
N GLU A 66 3.77 7.87 -7.76
CA GLU A 66 4.53 7.37 -8.91
C GLU A 66 4.17 5.93 -9.26
N ASN A 67 4.10 5.06 -8.24
CA ASN A 67 3.79 3.65 -8.43
C ASN A 67 2.41 3.47 -9.05
N VAL A 68 1.36 4.14 -8.54
CA VAL A 68 0.01 4.02 -9.11
C VAL A 68 -0.05 4.61 -10.52
N LYS A 69 0.61 5.76 -10.76
CA LYS A 69 0.72 6.33 -12.11
C LYS A 69 1.43 5.41 -13.09
N SER A 70 2.39 4.59 -12.63
CA SER A 70 3.10 3.63 -13.48
C SER A 70 2.20 2.53 -14.07
N PHE A 71 1.02 2.30 -13.48
CA PHE A 71 -0.03 1.44 -14.02
C PHE A 71 -0.95 2.17 -15.03
N GLY A 72 -0.71 3.44 -15.34
CA GLY A 72 -1.55 4.26 -16.21
C GLY A 72 -2.88 4.69 -15.59
N VAL A 73 -3.00 4.62 -14.26
CA VAL A 73 -4.21 5.03 -13.52
C VAL A 73 -4.03 6.46 -12.97
N PRO A 74 -4.92 7.40 -13.29
CA PRO A 74 -4.92 8.73 -12.68
C PRO A 74 -5.08 8.69 -11.16
N VAL A 75 -4.37 9.56 -10.46
CA VAL A 75 -4.30 9.58 -8.99
C VAL A 75 -4.80 10.91 -8.45
N VAL A 76 -5.60 10.84 -7.39
CA VAL A 76 -5.89 11.95 -6.48
C VAL A 76 -5.51 11.54 -5.05
N VAL A 77 -5.00 12.47 -4.27
CA VAL A 77 -4.66 12.24 -2.86
C VAL A 77 -5.79 12.76 -1.98
N ALA A 78 -6.22 11.95 -1.02
CA ALA A 78 -7.16 12.35 0.03
C ALA A 78 -6.39 12.54 1.34
N ILE A 79 -6.32 13.76 1.85
CA ILE A 79 -5.72 14.06 3.15
C ILE A 79 -6.82 13.97 4.21
N ASN A 80 -6.80 12.93 5.04
CA ASN A 80 -7.72 12.82 6.15
C ASN A 80 -7.30 13.78 7.26
N HIS A 81 -8.15 14.78 7.51
CA HIS A 81 -7.92 15.82 8.50
C HIS A 81 -7.99 15.26 9.93
N PHE A 82 -7.03 15.64 10.76
CA PHE A 82 -7.07 15.42 12.20
C PHE A 82 -7.07 16.76 12.96
N VAL A 83 -7.68 16.80 14.15
CA VAL A 83 -7.89 18.04 14.91
C VAL A 83 -6.60 18.76 15.33
N THR A 84 -5.46 18.08 15.31
CA THR A 84 -4.15 18.64 15.65
C THR A 84 -3.32 19.02 14.42
N ASP A 85 -3.82 18.76 13.22
CA ASP A 85 -3.09 19.08 11.99
C ASP A 85 -3.13 20.61 11.79
N THR A 86 -1.98 21.22 11.50
CA THR A 86 -1.91 22.66 11.26
C THR A 86 -1.99 22.98 9.78
N ASP A 87 -2.41 24.21 9.44
CA ASP A 87 -2.47 24.68 8.06
C ASP A 87 -1.11 24.60 7.36
N ALA A 88 -0.01 24.88 8.09
CA ALA A 88 1.34 24.80 7.57
C ALA A 88 1.76 23.35 7.23
N GLU A 89 1.42 22.38 8.09
CA GLU A 89 1.66 20.96 7.82
C GLU A 89 0.82 20.45 6.66
N MET A 90 -0.46 20.84 6.59
CA MET A 90 -1.35 20.47 5.48
C MET A 90 -0.84 21.03 4.16
N GLN A 91 -0.45 22.31 4.13
CA GLN A 91 0.08 22.96 2.92
C GLN A 91 1.35 22.26 2.44
N ALA A 92 2.24 21.86 3.35
CA ALA A 92 3.45 21.12 2.97
C ALA A 92 3.16 19.78 2.28
N VAL A 93 2.09 19.07 2.68
CA VAL A 93 1.64 17.86 1.97
C VAL A 93 1.05 18.23 0.60
N MET A 94 0.19 19.23 0.53
CA MET A 94 -0.46 19.65 -0.72
C MET A 94 0.56 20.10 -1.77
N ASP A 95 1.52 20.93 -1.37
CA ASP A 95 2.60 21.41 -2.25
C ASP A 95 3.44 20.24 -2.79
N TYR A 96 3.75 19.27 -1.93
CA TYR A 96 4.51 18.08 -2.34
C TYR A 96 3.73 17.22 -3.35
N VAL A 97 2.44 17.00 -3.12
CA VAL A 97 1.57 16.25 -4.04
C VAL A 97 1.46 16.96 -5.39
N ALA A 98 1.31 18.28 -5.38
CA ALA A 98 1.28 19.11 -6.59
C ALA A 98 2.57 18.99 -7.40
N ALA A 99 3.74 19.01 -6.74
CA ALA A 99 5.04 18.80 -7.38
C ALA A 99 5.19 17.43 -8.05
N HIS A 100 4.41 16.43 -7.62
CA HIS A 100 4.35 15.09 -8.24
C HIS A 100 3.23 14.96 -9.29
N GLY A 101 2.65 16.10 -9.71
CA GLY A 101 1.62 16.17 -10.75
C GLY A 101 0.30 15.50 -10.36
N SER A 102 -0.02 15.48 -9.08
CA SER A 102 -1.29 15.00 -8.54
C SER A 102 -1.94 16.14 -7.75
N GLU A 103 -3.22 16.01 -7.42
CA GLU A 103 -3.91 16.93 -6.53
C GLU A 103 -4.15 16.29 -5.17
N ALA A 104 -4.21 17.11 -4.12
CA ALA A 104 -4.53 16.69 -2.77
C ALA A 104 -5.78 17.41 -2.28
N ILE A 105 -6.77 16.65 -1.81
CA ILE A 105 -8.06 17.17 -1.33
C ILE A 105 -8.20 16.85 0.16
N LEU A 106 -8.51 17.88 0.94
CA LEU A 106 -8.76 17.73 2.37
C LEU A 106 -10.09 17.02 2.62
N CYS A 107 -10.08 16.00 3.47
CA CYS A 107 -11.22 15.15 3.75
C CYS A 107 -11.57 15.21 5.24
N LYS A 108 -12.80 15.61 5.56
CA LYS A 108 -13.32 15.76 6.94
C LYS A 108 -14.47 14.80 7.26
N HIS A 109 -14.65 13.76 6.46
CA HIS A 109 -15.79 12.84 6.58
C HIS A 109 -15.92 12.09 7.91
N TRP A 110 -14.83 11.97 8.68
CA TRP A 110 -14.91 11.43 10.04
C TRP A 110 -15.73 12.33 10.98
N ALA A 111 -15.61 13.64 10.84
CA ALA A 111 -16.37 14.62 11.64
C ALA A 111 -17.70 15.00 10.97
N ASP A 112 -17.70 15.19 9.65
CA ASP A 112 -18.81 15.82 8.93
C ASP A 112 -19.62 14.84 8.06
N GLY A 113 -19.34 13.52 8.17
CA GLY A 113 -19.97 12.51 7.33
C GLY A 113 -19.72 12.72 5.84
N SER A 114 -20.68 12.37 4.98
CA SER A 114 -20.52 12.48 3.53
C SER A 114 -20.27 13.91 3.04
N ALA A 115 -20.72 14.93 3.78
CA ALA A 115 -20.49 16.33 3.42
C ALA A 115 -18.99 16.68 3.38
N GLY A 116 -18.18 16.04 4.24
CA GLY A 116 -16.73 16.28 4.33
C GLY A 116 -15.88 15.64 3.22
N VAL A 117 -16.48 15.03 2.19
CA VAL A 117 -15.80 14.40 1.05
C VAL A 117 -16.44 14.71 -0.31
N VAL A 118 -17.37 15.66 -0.38
CA VAL A 118 -18.05 16.02 -1.65
C VAL A 118 -17.05 16.46 -2.71
N GLU A 119 -16.04 17.25 -2.33
CA GLU A 119 -14.99 17.71 -3.25
C GLU A 119 -14.20 16.53 -3.83
N LEU A 120 -13.74 15.60 -2.97
CA LEU A 120 -13.05 14.38 -3.40
C LEU A 120 -13.94 13.54 -4.32
N ALA A 121 -15.20 13.32 -3.96
CA ALA A 121 -16.13 12.52 -4.73
C ALA A 121 -16.38 13.12 -6.12
N THR A 122 -16.60 14.43 -6.19
CA THR A 122 -16.77 15.17 -7.45
C THR A 122 -15.53 15.01 -8.31
N ARG A 123 -14.34 15.19 -7.72
CA ARG A 123 -13.10 15.11 -8.47
C ARG A 123 -12.80 13.70 -9.00
N VAL A 124 -13.08 12.67 -8.21
CA VAL A 124 -12.95 11.28 -8.65
C VAL A 124 -13.89 10.98 -9.82
N ALA A 125 -15.13 11.49 -9.78
CA ALA A 125 -16.07 11.34 -10.90
C ALA A 125 -15.55 12.02 -12.18
N GLU A 126 -15.07 13.27 -12.09
CA GLU A 126 -14.48 13.97 -13.24
C GLU A 126 -13.29 13.23 -13.85
N ILE A 127 -12.41 12.68 -13.02
CA ILE A 127 -11.26 11.90 -13.48
C ILE A 127 -11.73 10.65 -14.23
N ALA A 128 -12.71 9.94 -13.68
CA ALA A 128 -13.25 8.74 -14.28
C ALA A 128 -13.96 9.03 -15.62
N ASP A 129 -14.79 10.07 -15.66
CA ASP A 129 -15.56 10.48 -16.84
C ASP A 129 -14.67 11.04 -17.96
N ALA A 130 -13.50 11.61 -17.62
CA ALA A 130 -12.54 12.08 -18.61
C ALA A 130 -11.92 10.96 -19.46
N GLY A 131 -12.03 9.69 -19.03
CA GLY A 131 -11.59 8.53 -19.82
C GLY A 131 -10.09 8.48 -20.11
N ARG A 132 -9.25 9.14 -19.31
CA ARG A 132 -7.79 9.26 -19.56
C ARG A 132 -6.97 8.09 -19.01
N ALA A 133 -7.59 7.19 -18.24
CA ALA A 133 -6.88 6.02 -17.70
C ALA A 133 -6.45 5.09 -18.83
N ASN A 134 -5.17 4.74 -18.85
CA ASN A 134 -4.60 3.76 -19.76
C ASN A 134 -4.04 2.58 -18.95
N PHE A 135 -4.93 1.93 -18.22
CA PHE A 135 -4.56 0.89 -17.27
C PHE A 135 -3.84 -0.28 -17.95
N ALA A 136 -2.65 -0.61 -17.44
CA ALA A 136 -1.92 -1.82 -17.78
C ALA A 136 -1.28 -2.45 -16.52
N PRO A 137 -1.24 -3.80 -16.41
CA PRO A 137 -0.48 -4.49 -15.38
C PRO A 137 1.02 -4.13 -15.42
N LEU A 138 1.73 -4.34 -14.32
CA LEU A 138 3.14 -3.95 -14.19
C LEU A 138 4.09 -4.78 -15.08
N TYR A 139 3.71 -6.03 -15.34
CA TYR A 139 4.47 -7.02 -16.09
C TYR A 139 3.53 -7.94 -16.89
N ASP A 140 4.05 -8.47 -18.00
CA ASP A 140 3.31 -9.38 -18.88
C ASP A 140 3.13 -10.79 -18.26
N ASP A 141 2.16 -11.54 -18.78
CA ASP A 141 1.86 -12.88 -18.28
C ASP A 141 2.96 -13.89 -18.61
N ASP A 142 3.64 -13.74 -19.73
CA ASP A 142 4.71 -14.62 -20.22
C ASP A 142 6.07 -14.36 -19.57
N MET A 143 6.21 -13.27 -18.80
CA MET A 143 7.42 -12.97 -18.02
C MET A 143 7.69 -14.09 -16.99
N GLY A 144 8.96 -14.46 -16.82
CA GLY A 144 9.36 -15.51 -15.87
C GLY A 144 8.96 -15.17 -14.44
N LEU A 145 8.63 -16.17 -13.61
CA LEU A 145 8.16 -15.95 -12.24
C LEU A 145 9.17 -15.17 -11.40
N PHE A 146 10.48 -15.44 -11.57
CA PHE A 146 11.51 -14.70 -10.85
C PHE A 146 11.65 -13.26 -11.38
N GLU A 147 11.52 -13.05 -12.68
CA GLU A 147 11.57 -11.73 -13.30
C GLU A 147 10.38 -10.86 -12.88
N LYS A 148 9.19 -11.45 -12.70
CA LYS A 148 8.02 -10.78 -12.12
C LYS A 148 8.30 -10.27 -10.70
N ILE A 149 8.98 -11.09 -9.87
CA ILE A 149 9.41 -10.71 -8.52
C ILE A 149 10.39 -9.54 -8.56
N GLU A 150 11.40 -9.63 -9.42
CA GLU A 150 12.38 -8.55 -9.61
C GLU A 150 11.73 -7.26 -10.12
N THR A 151 10.75 -7.39 -11.01
CA THR A 151 10.01 -6.24 -11.56
C THR A 151 9.26 -5.49 -10.47
N ILE A 152 8.53 -6.19 -9.58
CA ILE A 152 7.87 -5.56 -8.44
C ILE A 152 8.89 -4.94 -7.49
N ALA A 153 9.95 -5.67 -7.14
CA ALA A 153 10.98 -5.18 -6.23
C ALA A 153 11.63 -3.87 -6.72
N LYS A 154 12.02 -3.81 -7.99
CA LYS A 154 12.66 -2.63 -8.59
C LYS A 154 11.65 -1.50 -8.83
N ARG A 155 10.52 -1.79 -9.49
CA ARG A 155 9.57 -0.77 -9.96
C ARG A 155 8.56 -0.31 -8.93
N ILE A 156 8.32 -1.05 -7.85
CA ILE A 156 7.39 -0.65 -6.79
C ILE A 156 8.17 -0.30 -5.51
N TYR A 157 9.12 -1.14 -5.11
CA TYR A 157 9.84 -0.96 -3.84
C TYR A 157 11.11 -0.11 -3.96
N ARG A 158 11.60 0.12 -5.19
CA ARG A 158 12.92 0.71 -5.46
C ARG A 158 14.04 -0.06 -4.74
N ALA A 159 13.94 -1.39 -4.75
CA ALA A 159 15.01 -2.28 -4.30
C ALA A 159 16.06 -2.42 -5.40
N ASP A 160 17.32 -2.55 -5.00
CA ASP A 160 18.44 -2.71 -5.95
C ASP A 160 18.47 -4.14 -6.51
N GLU A 161 18.12 -5.12 -5.67
CA GLU A 161 18.16 -6.54 -6.02
C GLU A 161 17.16 -7.40 -5.23
N VAL A 162 16.94 -8.61 -5.73
CA VAL A 162 16.19 -9.67 -5.06
C VAL A 162 17.15 -10.81 -4.72
N LEU A 163 17.27 -11.10 -3.41
CA LEU A 163 18.13 -12.17 -2.92
C LEU A 163 17.32 -13.46 -2.79
N ALA A 164 17.65 -14.47 -3.58
CA ALA A 164 16.97 -15.77 -3.54
C ALA A 164 17.95 -16.91 -3.79
N ASP A 165 17.93 -17.88 -2.88
CA ASP A 165 18.77 -19.08 -2.94
C ASP A 165 18.43 -19.95 -4.15
N LYS A 166 19.38 -20.80 -4.53
CA LYS A 166 19.22 -21.75 -5.64
C LYS A 166 17.95 -22.58 -5.52
N LYS A 167 17.61 -23.06 -4.32
CA LYS A 167 16.39 -23.83 -4.06
C LYS A 167 15.11 -23.10 -4.49
N ILE A 168 15.03 -21.80 -4.22
CA ILE A 168 13.86 -20.97 -4.56
C ILE A 168 13.78 -20.77 -6.07
N ARG A 169 14.91 -20.46 -6.71
CA ARG A 169 15.00 -20.31 -8.17
C ARG A 169 14.64 -21.60 -8.89
N ASP A 170 15.13 -22.74 -8.40
CA ASP A 170 14.80 -24.06 -8.95
C ASP A 170 13.32 -24.39 -8.76
N GLN A 171 12.72 -24.05 -7.63
CA GLN A 171 11.29 -24.24 -7.37
C GLN A 171 10.40 -23.44 -8.35
N LEU A 172 10.75 -22.18 -8.60
CA LEU A 172 10.04 -21.33 -9.56
C LEU A 172 10.14 -21.91 -10.98
N ARG A 173 11.33 -22.33 -11.41
CA ARG A 173 11.54 -22.99 -12.71
C ARG A 173 10.75 -24.29 -12.86
N GLN A 174 10.66 -25.08 -11.79
CA GLN A 174 9.83 -26.29 -11.80
C GLN A 174 8.35 -25.97 -12.00
N TRP A 175 7.84 -24.88 -11.40
CA TRP A 175 6.46 -24.45 -11.60
C TRP A 175 6.22 -23.86 -12.98
N GLU A 176 7.17 -23.13 -13.54
CA GLU A 176 7.14 -22.70 -14.95
C GLU A 176 7.00 -23.91 -15.89
N ALA A 177 7.85 -24.93 -15.72
CA ALA A 177 7.79 -26.17 -16.50
C ALA A 177 6.49 -26.97 -16.28
N ALA A 178 5.89 -26.85 -15.09
CA ALA A 178 4.60 -27.48 -14.77
C ALA A 178 3.38 -26.67 -15.25
N GLY A 179 3.56 -25.60 -16.02
CA GLY A 179 2.48 -24.80 -16.62
C GLY A 179 1.96 -23.66 -15.73
N TYR A 180 2.63 -23.35 -14.62
CA TYR A 180 2.27 -22.25 -13.72
C TYR A 180 3.05 -20.96 -13.98
N GLY A 181 3.86 -20.89 -15.05
CA GLY A 181 4.67 -19.72 -15.37
C GLY A 181 3.86 -18.43 -15.59
N ASN A 182 2.64 -18.58 -16.12
CA ASN A 182 1.76 -17.44 -16.40
C ASN A 182 1.04 -16.90 -15.16
N LEU A 183 1.22 -17.51 -13.99
CA LEU A 183 0.61 -16.99 -12.78
C LEU A 183 1.24 -15.65 -12.37
N PRO A 184 0.45 -14.70 -11.84
CA PRO A 184 0.99 -13.52 -11.20
C PRO A 184 1.62 -13.88 -9.84
N VAL A 185 2.46 -12.98 -9.33
CA VAL A 185 3.14 -13.17 -8.04
C VAL A 185 2.52 -12.28 -6.97
N CYS A 186 2.48 -12.76 -5.73
CA CYS A 186 1.94 -12.07 -4.57
C CYS A 186 3.05 -11.88 -3.55
N MET A 187 3.63 -10.68 -3.52
CA MET A 187 4.71 -10.32 -2.60
C MET A 187 4.20 -10.24 -1.17
N ALA A 188 4.85 -10.95 -0.27
CA ALA A 188 4.45 -11.11 1.10
C ALA A 188 5.62 -10.62 2.00
N LYS A 189 5.53 -9.34 2.38
CA LYS A 189 6.52 -8.61 3.19
C LYS A 189 5.80 -7.73 4.22
N THR A 190 6.58 -7.06 5.08
CA THR A 190 6.05 -6.03 5.99
C THR A 190 5.31 -4.94 5.21
N GLN A 191 4.20 -4.46 5.78
CA GLN A 191 3.41 -3.35 5.27
C GLN A 191 3.91 -1.97 5.71
N TYR A 192 4.91 -1.93 6.61
CA TYR A 192 5.36 -0.69 7.25
C TYR A 192 6.49 0.03 6.49
N SER A 193 7.05 -0.60 5.47
CA SER A 193 8.19 -0.11 4.70
C SER A 193 8.11 -0.62 3.26
N PHE A 194 8.69 0.10 2.31
CA PHE A 194 8.93 -0.42 0.96
C PHE A 194 9.96 -1.56 0.95
N SER A 195 10.91 -1.56 1.89
CA SER A 195 11.86 -2.65 2.09
C SER A 195 11.24 -3.80 2.90
N THR A 196 12.05 -4.82 3.22
CA THR A 196 11.65 -5.91 4.12
C THR A 196 11.87 -5.59 5.60
N ASP A 197 12.47 -4.44 5.94
CA ASP A 197 12.66 -3.97 7.32
C ASP A 197 11.55 -2.97 7.70
N PRO A 198 10.70 -3.27 8.69
CA PRO A 198 9.61 -2.39 9.12
C PRO A 198 10.07 -1.04 9.70
N ASN A 199 11.34 -0.90 10.09
CA ASN A 199 11.87 0.32 10.69
C ASN A 199 12.39 1.32 9.63
N LEU A 200 12.64 0.86 8.40
CA LEU A 200 13.07 1.72 7.28
C LEU A 200 11.87 2.47 6.67
N ARG A 201 11.45 3.55 7.32
CA ARG A 201 10.30 4.36 6.90
C ARG A 201 10.64 5.33 5.77
N GLY A 202 9.62 6.05 5.27
CA GLY A 202 9.78 7.00 4.19
C GLY A 202 9.82 6.30 2.84
N ALA A 203 10.85 6.59 2.05
CA ALA A 203 11.08 6.03 0.73
C ALA A 203 12.52 5.49 0.62
N PRO A 204 12.86 4.39 1.32
CA PRO A 204 14.22 3.87 1.36
C PRO A 204 14.75 3.48 -0.02
N THR A 205 16.05 3.60 -0.22
CA THR A 205 16.81 3.17 -1.41
C THR A 205 18.03 2.38 -0.94
N GLY A 206 18.74 1.68 -1.83
CA GLY A 206 19.92 0.92 -1.43
C GLY A 206 19.60 -0.34 -0.63
N HIS A 207 18.37 -0.85 -0.75
CA HIS A 207 17.91 -2.04 -0.03
C HIS A 207 17.70 -3.21 -0.98
N SER A 208 17.84 -4.41 -0.46
CA SER A 208 17.57 -5.66 -1.16
C SER A 208 16.32 -6.33 -0.60
N VAL A 209 15.66 -7.15 -1.43
CA VAL A 209 14.48 -7.93 -1.04
C VAL A 209 14.88 -9.40 -0.93
N PRO A 210 15.15 -9.91 0.29
CA PRO A 210 15.31 -11.35 0.48
C PRO A 210 14.01 -12.10 0.20
N VAL A 211 14.10 -13.25 -0.44
CA VAL A 211 13.00 -14.22 -0.59
C VAL A 211 13.39 -15.44 0.23
N ARG A 212 12.56 -15.76 1.24
CA ARG A 212 12.77 -16.90 2.14
C ARG A 212 12.10 -18.17 1.65
N GLU A 213 10.90 -18.02 1.09
CA GLU A 213 10.07 -19.13 0.66
C GLU A 213 9.15 -18.66 -0.47
N VAL A 214 8.77 -19.59 -1.35
CA VAL A 214 7.70 -19.39 -2.32
C VAL A 214 6.65 -20.47 -2.12
N ARG A 215 5.37 -20.14 -2.27
CA ARG A 215 4.24 -21.07 -2.16
C ARG A 215 3.33 -20.95 -3.36
N LEU A 216 2.97 -22.08 -3.95
CA LEU A 216 1.99 -22.12 -5.03
C LEU A 216 0.57 -22.13 -4.46
N SER A 217 -0.20 -21.08 -4.74
CA SER A 217 -1.64 -21.05 -4.43
C SER A 217 -2.44 -21.33 -5.69
N ALA A 218 -2.38 -22.57 -6.19
CA ALA A 218 -2.93 -22.95 -7.50
C ALA A 218 -4.43 -22.64 -7.64
N GLY A 219 -5.24 -22.91 -6.61
CA GLY A 219 -6.68 -22.62 -6.63
C GLY A 219 -7.00 -21.12 -6.70
N ALA A 220 -6.19 -20.28 -6.04
CA ALA A 220 -6.31 -18.83 -6.16
C ALA A 220 -5.63 -18.29 -7.43
N GLY A 221 -4.74 -19.09 -8.03
CA GLY A 221 -3.98 -18.84 -9.24
C GLY A 221 -2.95 -17.72 -9.10
N PHE A 222 -2.09 -17.78 -8.08
CA PHE A 222 -0.90 -16.94 -7.95
C PHE A 222 0.20 -17.65 -7.16
N VAL A 223 1.43 -17.17 -7.28
CA VAL A 223 2.57 -17.62 -6.48
C VAL A 223 2.81 -16.63 -5.34
N VAL A 224 2.77 -17.10 -4.10
CA VAL A 224 3.08 -16.28 -2.92
C VAL A 224 4.58 -16.26 -2.69
N VAL A 225 5.15 -15.07 -2.54
CA VAL A 225 6.60 -14.84 -2.40
C VAL A 225 6.85 -14.25 -1.04
N ILE A 226 7.41 -15.05 -0.12
CA ILE A 226 7.57 -14.71 1.29
C ILE A 226 8.95 -14.10 1.49
N CYS A 227 9.00 -12.81 1.83
CA CYS A 227 10.25 -12.05 1.95
C CYS A 227 10.74 -11.88 3.40
N GLY A 228 9.89 -12.14 4.38
CA GLY A 228 10.20 -11.98 5.80
C GLY A 228 9.38 -12.92 6.66
N GLU A 229 9.41 -12.69 7.97
CA GLU A 229 8.53 -13.41 8.88
C GLU A 229 7.11 -12.87 8.76
N ILE A 230 6.22 -13.69 8.22
CA ILE A 230 4.81 -13.36 8.09
C ILE A 230 4.06 -14.12 9.16
N MET A 231 3.38 -13.37 10.02
CA MET A 231 2.49 -13.96 11.01
C MET A 231 1.22 -14.45 10.33
N THR A 232 1.12 -15.77 10.13
CA THR A 232 -0.08 -16.41 9.55
C THR A 232 -1.11 -16.79 10.62
N MET A 233 -0.73 -16.80 11.90
CA MET A 233 -1.59 -17.11 13.03
C MET A 233 -1.28 -16.15 14.19
N PRO A 234 -2.02 -15.03 14.31
CA PRO A 234 -1.81 -14.08 15.40
C PRO A 234 -2.20 -14.70 16.75
N GLY A 235 -1.38 -14.47 17.78
CA GLY A 235 -1.70 -14.85 19.15
C GLY A 235 -2.62 -13.85 19.84
N LEU A 236 -3.26 -14.27 20.93
CA LEU A 236 -4.02 -13.36 21.80
C LEU A 236 -3.08 -12.49 22.66
N PRO A 237 -3.45 -11.26 23.00
CA PRO A 237 -2.68 -10.43 23.93
C PRO A 237 -2.78 -10.98 25.36
N ARG A 238 -1.92 -10.47 26.26
CA ARG A 238 -1.91 -10.86 27.70
C ARG A 238 -3.27 -10.70 28.39
N ARG A 239 -4.08 -9.73 27.97
CA ARG A 239 -5.47 -9.52 28.40
C ARG A 239 -6.36 -9.44 27.15
N PRO A 240 -6.96 -10.56 26.73
CA PRO A 240 -7.83 -10.59 25.56
C PRO A 240 -9.10 -9.76 25.79
N ALA A 241 -9.58 -9.05 24.76
CA ALA A 241 -10.87 -8.35 24.82
C ALA A 241 -12.04 -9.30 25.15
N ALA A 242 -11.90 -10.59 24.85
CA ALA A 242 -12.86 -11.62 25.21
C ALA A 242 -13.15 -11.72 26.72
N GLU A 243 -12.25 -11.27 27.60
CA GLU A 243 -12.50 -11.20 29.05
C GLU A 243 -13.56 -10.16 29.43
N THR A 244 -13.75 -9.13 28.59
CA THR A 244 -14.66 -8.01 28.85
C THR A 244 -15.85 -7.95 27.89
N ILE A 245 -15.85 -8.74 26.82
CA ILE A 245 -16.99 -8.84 25.90
C ILE A 245 -18.15 -9.53 26.63
N MET A 246 -19.28 -8.85 26.73
CA MET A 246 -20.47 -9.37 27.39
C MET A 246 -21.76 -8.82 26.78
N LEU A 247 -22.89 -9.43 27.16
CA LEU A 247 -24.21 -8.85 26.95
C LEU A 247 -24.65 -8.15 28.25
N ASN A 248 -25.07 -6.91 28.16
CA ASN A 248 -25.65 -6.20 29.29
C ASN A 248 -27.08 -6.67 29.57
N GLN A 249 -27.72 -6.10 30.61
CA GLN A 249 -29.08 -6.49 31.01
C GLN A 249 -30.14 -6.29 29.91
N ALA A 250 -29.90 -5.38 28.96
CA ALA A 250 -30.77 -5.14 27.82
C ALA A 250 -30.47 -6.07 26.63
N GLY A 251 -29.50 -6.98 26.75
CA GLY A 251 -29.06 -7.86 25.66
C GLY A 251 -28.19 -7.15 24.61
N ALA A 252 -27.66 -5.96 24.91
CA ALA A 252 -26.73 -5.27 24.02
C ALA A 252 -25.28 -5.70 24.30
N VAL A 253 -24.47 -5.79 23.25
CA VAL A 253 -23.06 -6.16 23.34
C VAL A 253 -22.24 -4.99 23.88
N GLU A 254 -21.45 -5.24 24.93
CA GLU A 254 -20.47 -4.32 25.50
C GLU A 254 -19.05 -4.89 25.35
N GLY A 255 -18.06 -4.01 25.23
CA GLY A 255 -16.63 -4.39 25.17
C GLY A 255 -16.11 -4.89 23.81
N LEU A 256 -16.89 -4.78 22.73
CA LEU A 256 -16.50 -5.24 21.39
C LEU A 256 -15.74 -4.19 20.56
N PHE A 257 -16.00 -2.89 20.76
CA PHE A 257 -15.38 -1.76 20.06
C PHE A 257 -15.06 -0.62 21.02
#